data_AF-A0A4Q3L1H0-F1
#
_entry.id   AF-A0A4Q3L1H0-F1
#
_cell.length_a   1.000
_cell.length_b   1.000
_cell.length_c   1.000
_cell.angle_alpha   90.00
_cell.angle_beta   90.00
_cell.angle_gamma   90.00
#
_symmetry.space_group_name_H-M   'P 1'
#
loop_
_entity.id
_entity.type
_entity.pdbx_description
1 polymer ?
#
loop_
_entity_poly.entity_id
_entity_poly.type
_entity_poly.pdbx_seq_one_letter_code
_entity_poly.pdbx_strand_id
1 'polypeptide(L)'
;MPSASPTAPHLSGTWPAWLFCAGLTLLYLGERALAGHAQQVSDVGGLIMVVVGLLGALWRARQRPLFAPIAGHYMTVALGLLLYGCLRFGWLPPEDLFDPERARTVLRVSFVPIILWGLWPALLQERAAASMAGAALAESWRLRLAQRSARITLLGLLSFAGVNYAANVWDRKVDLSYFKTTVASESTRDILRNLSTEVQLTLFFPPSNEVLEQVQSYLSPLVPLSARLRLSVTDQALEPDLARRLRVRGNGYLAMEANGHSELLRLDPDLERARPTLRSLDKQV
;
A
#
# COMPACT_ATOMS: atom_id res chain seq x y z
N MET A 1 -6.08 -36.81 -56.99
CA MET A 1 -6.83 -36.69 -55.71
C MET A 1 -5.83 -36.39 -54.61
N PRO A 2 -5.82 -35.19 -54.03
CA PRO A 2 -4.92 -34.86 -52.93
C PRO A 2 -5.41 -35.60 -51.67
N SER A 3 -4.53 -36.39 -51.08
CA SER A 3 -4.74 -37.09 -49.82
C SER A 3 -4.95 -36.07 -48.70
N ALA A 4 -6.12 -36.12 -48.06
CA ALA A 4 -6.40 -35.37 -46.85
C ALA A 4 -5.38 -35.80 -45.78
N SER A 5 -4.47 -34.90 -45.43
CA SER A 5 -3.62 -35.04 -44.25
C SER A 5 -4.52 -35.12 -43.01
N PRO A 6 -4.24 -36.03 -42.06
CA PRO A 6 -5.00 -36.09 -40.82
C PRO A 6 -4.83 -34.75 -40.10
N THR A 7 -5.93 -34.03 -39.92
CA THR A 7 -6.01 -32.77 -39.19
C THR A 7 -5.39 -32.98 -37.81
N ALA A 8 -4.17 -32.48 -37.62
CA ALA A 8 -3.49 -32.55 -36.34
C ALA A 8 -4.40 -31.90 -35.28
N PRO A 9 -4.76 -32.61 -34.19
CA PRO A 9 -5.62 -32.06 -33.16
C PRO A 9 -4.95 -30.82 -32.57
N HIS A 10 -5.60 -29.66 -32.76
CA HIS A 10 -5.12 -28.33 -32.40
C HIS A 10 -4.43 -28.35 -31.02
N LEU A 11 -3.11 -28.17 -31.03
CA LEU A 11 -2.26 -28.18 -29.84
C LEU A 11 -2.54 -27.02 -28.86
N SER A 12 -3.40 -26.08 -29.23
CA SER A 12 -3.42 -24.72 -28.68
C SER A 12 -4.82 -24.23 -28.28
N GLY A 13 -5.52 -24.99 -27.44
CA GLY A 13 -6.63 -24.40 -26.70
C GLY A 13 -6.08 -23.47 -25.62
N THR A 14 -5.95 -22.17 -25.90
CA THR A 14 -5.70 -21.12 -24.88
C THR A 14 -6.98 -20.73 -24.13
N TRP A 15 -8.11 -21.34 -24.51
CA TRP A 15 -9.41 -21.15 -23.88
C TRP A 15 -9.39 -21.34 -22.35
N PRO A 16 -8.62 -22.29 -21.74
CA PRO A 16 -8.60 -22.42 -20.29
C PRO A 16 -8.06 -21.16 -19.62
N ALA A 17 -7.00 -20.57 -20.20
CA ALA A 17 -6.41 -19.34 -19.71
C ALA A 17 -7.36 -18.16 -19.80
N TRP A 18 -8.06 -18.01 -20.92
CA TRP A 18 -9.03 -16.92 -21.09
C TRP A 18 -10.20 -17.02 -20.12
N LEU A 19 -10.80 -18.19 -19.98
CA LEU A 19 -11.88 -18.40 -19.00
C LEU A 19 -11.40 -18.16 -17.58
N PHE A 20 -10.21 -18.66 -17.24
CA PHE A 20 -9.65 -18.52 -15.91
C PHE A 20 -9.37 -17.05 -15.56
N CYS A 21 -8.73 -16.31 -16.47
CA CYS A 21 -8.46 -14.88 -16.28
C CYS A 21 -9.75 -14.05 -16.24
N ALA A 22 -10.70 -14.30 -17.14
CA ALA A 22 -11.98 -13.61 -17.12
C ALA A 22 -12.76 -13.89 -15.83
N GLY A 23 -12.71 -15.13 -15.32
CA GLY A 23 -13.29 -15.49 -14.04
C GLY A 23 -12.65 -14.76 -12.85
N LEU A 24 -11.31 -14.68 -12.81
CA LEU A 24 -10.59 -13.89 -11.80
C LEU A 24 -10.96 -12.39 -11.87
N THR A 25 -11.08 -11.84 -13.07
CA THR A 25 -11.49 -10.43 -13.26
C THR A 25 -12.93 -10.21 -12.79
N LEU A 26 -13.86 -11.12 -13.08
CA LEU A 26 -15.24 -11.05 -12.60
C LEU A 26 -15.33 -11.16 -11.07
N LEU A 27 -14.54 -12.02 -10.44
CA LEU A 27 -14.46 -12.11 -8.98
C LEU A 27 -13.97 -10.79 -8.38
N TYR A 28 -12.90 -10.21 -8.94
CA TYR A 28 -12.36 -8.93 -8.47
C TYR A 28 -13.35 -7.77 -8.65
N LEU A 29 -13.96 -7.66 -9.83
CA LEU A 29 -14.95 -6.61 -10.12
C LEU A 29 -16.23 -6.78 -9.29
N GLY A 30 -16.67 -8.03 -9.08
CA GLY A 30 -17.81 -8.36 -8.22
C GLY A 30 -17.60 -7.83 -6.81
N GLU A 31 -16.44 -8.09 -6.22
CA GLU A 31 -16.10 -7.65 -4.87
C GLU A 31 -15.91 -6.12 -4.77
N ARG A 32 -15.33 -5.49 -5.80
CA ARG A 32 -14.89 -4.08 -5.71
C ARG A 32 -15.86 -3.06 -6.27
N ALA A 33 -16.63 -3.42 -7.28
CA ALA A 33 -17.44 -2.47 -8.05
C ALA A 33 -18.95 -2.72 -7.96
N LEU A 34 -19.37 -3.92 -7.55
CA LEU A 34 -20.77 -4.32 -7.52
C LEU A 34 -21.27 -4.52 -6.08
N ALA A 35 -22.59 -4.45 -5.89
CA ALA A 35 -23.25 -4.71 -4.61
C ALA A 35 -24.54 -5.53 -4.81
N GLY A 36 -24.97 -6.24 -3.77
CA GLY A 36 -26.22 -6.98 -3.75
C GLY A 36 -26.26 -8.14 -4.77
N HIS A 37 -27.37 -8.26 -5.51
CA HIS A 37 -27.56 -9.34 -6.48
C HIS A 37 -26.54 -9.33 -7.62
N ALA A 38 -26.12 -8.13 -8.08
CA ALA A 38 -25.13 -8.01 -9.15
C ALA A 38 -23.76 -8.57 -8.72
N GLN A 39 -23.37 -8.33 -7.48
CA GLN A 39 -22.17 -8.91 -6.89
C GLN A 39 -22.26 -10.44 -6.82
N GLN A 40 -23.39 -10.99 -6.36
CA GLN A 40 -23.59 -12.44 -6.27
C GLN A 40 -23.49 -13.14 -7.63
N VAL A 41 -24.11 -12.56 -8.67
CA VAL A 41 -24.04 -13.09 -10.04
C VAL A 41 -22.61 -13.05 -10.57
N SER A 42 -21.89 -11.95 -10.32
CA SER A 42 -20.48 -11.81 -10.72
C SER A 42 -19.59 -12.82 -9.99
N ASP A 43 -19.80 -13.01 -8.69
CA ASP A 43 -19.02 -13.94 -7.87
C ASP A 43 -19.24 -15.40 -8.32
N VAL A 44 -20.50 -15.81 -8.50
CA VAL A 44 -20.85 -17.17 -8.95
C VAL A 44 -20.36 -17.40 -10.38
N GLY A 45 -20.62 -16.46 -11.29
CA GLY A 45 -20.17 -16.55 -12.69
C GLY A 45 -18.65 -16.61 -12.79
N GLY A 46 -17.95 -15.74 -12.05
CA GLY A 46 -16.50 -15.71 -11.99
C GLY A 46 -15.91 -17.03 -11.45
N LEU A 47 -16.49 -17.56 -10.38
CA LEU A 47 -16.09 -18.85 -9.81
C LEU A 47 -16.29 -20.01 -10.80
N ILE A 48 -17.43 -20.07 -11.48
CA ILE A 48 -17.70 -21.10 -12.51
C ILE A 48 -16.64 -21.03 -13.61
N MET A 49 -16.31 -19.83 -14.11
CA MET A 49 -15.30 -19.67 -15.16
C MET A 49 -13.90 -20.11 -14.71
N VAL A 50 -13.51 -19.80 -13.47
CA VAL A 50 -12.26 -20.28 -12.86
C VAL A 50 -12.25 -21.81 -12.78
N VAL A 51 -13.33 -22.43 -12.30
CA VAL A 51 -13.43 -23.89 -12.17
C VAL A 51 -13.39 -24.57 -13.54
N VAL A 52 -14.12 -24.04 -14.53
CA VAL A 52 -14.12 -24.59 -15.90
C VAL A 52 -12.74 -24.44 -16.55
N GLY A 53 -12.06 -23.30 -16.37
CA GLY A 53 -10.69 -23.11 -16.83
C GLY A 53 -9.71 -24.10 -16.19
N LEU A 54 -9.81 -24.31 -14.88
CA LEU A 54 -9.00 -25.29 -14.14
C LEU A 54 -9.25 -26.73 -14.64
N LEU A 55 -10.52 -27.14 -14.75
CA LEU A 55 -10.87 -28.47 -15.24
C LEU A 55 -10.39 -28.69 -16.68
N GLY A 56 -10.46 -27.65 -17.52
CA GLY A 56 -9.88 -27.66 -18.86
C GLY A 56 -8.37 -27.91 -18.86
N ALA A 57 -7.65 -27.22 -17.97
CA ALA A 57 -6.21 -27.40 -17.82
C ALA A 57 -5.85 -28.81 -17.30
N LEU A 58 -6.58 -29.33 -16.30
CA LEU A 58 -6.40 -30.67 -15.75
C LEU A 58 -6.72 -31.75 -16.80
N TRP A 59 -7.80 -31.59 -17.56
CA TRP A 59 -8.14 -32.49 -18.65
C TRP A 59 -7.04 -32.51 -19.71
N ARG A 60 -6.53 -31.33 -20.11
CA ARG A 60 -5.40 -31.24 -21.06
C ARG A 60 -4.13 -31.89 -20.52
N ALA A 61 -3.82 -31.72 -19.24
CA ALA A 61 -2.69 -32.37 -18.58
C ALA A 61 -2.82 -33.90 -18.53
N ARG A 62 -4.05 -34.42 -18.34
CA ARG A 62 -4.33 -35.85 -18.37
C ARG A 62 -4.15 -36.44 -19.77
N GLN A 63 -4.58 -35.72 -20.80
CA GLN A 63 -4.40 -36.15 -22.20
C GLN A 63 -2.94 -36.02 -22.66
N ARG A 64 -2.21 -35.01 -22.16
CA ARG A 64 -0.85 -34.70 -22.57
C ARG A 64 -0.01 -34.31 -21.33
N PRO A 65 0.86 -35.20 -20.83
CA PRO A 65 1.62 -34.96 -19.60
C PRO A 65 2.53 -33.73 -19.69
N LEU A 66 2.88 -33.30 -20.90
CA LEU A 66 3.59 -32.05 -21.16
C LEU A 66 2.93 -30.81 -20.53
N PHE A 67 1.60 -30.80 -20.39
CA PHE A 67 0.83 -29.69 -19.84
C PHE A 67 0.59 -29.80 -18.32
N ALA A 68 1.07 -30.88 -17.67
CA ALA A 68 0.94 -31.06 -16.24
C ALA A 68 1.50 -29.91 -15.39
N PRO A 69 2.65 -29.28 -15.73
CA PRO A 69 3.14 -28.12 -15.01
C PRO A 69 2.11 -26.97 -15.00
N ILE A 70 1.53 -26.65 -16.16
CA ILE A 70 0.55 -25.57 -16.32
C ILE A 70 -0.68 -25.83 -15.43
N ALA A 71 -1.18 -27.06 -15.42
CA ALA A 71 -2.29 -27.44 -14.53
C ALA A 71 -1.93 -27.29 -13.05
N GLY A 72 -0.70 -27.64 -12.65
CA GLY A 72 -0.19 -27.40 -11.30
C GLY A 72 -0.17 -25.92 -10.91
N HIS A 73 0.11 -25.02 -11.86
CA HIS A 73 0.03 -23.58 -11.63
C HIS A 73 -1.40 -23.07 -11.46
N TYR A 74 -2.36 -23.53 -12.28
CA TYR A 74 -3.78 -23.24 -12.03
C TYR A 74 -4.25 -23.76 -10.67
N MET A 75 -3.76 -24.93 -10.25
CA MET A 75 -4.06 -25.46 -8.92
C MET A 75 -3.47 -24.61 -7.79
N THR A 76 -2.29 -24.05 -8.01
CA THR A 76 -1.70 -23.08 -7.08
C THR A 76 -2.57 -21.83 -6.95
N VAL A 77 -3.13 -21.33 -8.06
CA VAL A 77 -4.08 -20.20 -8.00
C VAL A 77 -5.38 -20.58 -7.29
N ALA A 78 -5.92 -21.77 -7.58
CA ALA A 78 -7.11 -22.28 -6.91
C ALA A 78 -6.90 -22.41 -5.39
N LEU A 79 -5.72 -22.84 -4.95
CA LEU A 79 -5.33 -22.83 -3.53
C LEU A 79 -5.33 -21.41 -2.96
N GLY A 80 -4.76 -20.44 -3.68
CA GLY A 80 -4.81 -19.03 -3.27
C GLY A 80 -6.23 -18.47 -3.15
N LEU A 81 -7.12 -18.81 -4.09
CA LEU A 81 -8.54 -18.46 -4.02
C LEU A 81 -9.27 -19.15 -2.86
N LEU A 82 -8.91 -20.40 -2.56
CA LEU A 82 -9.45 -21.13 -1.42
C LEU A 82 -9.05 -20.44 -0.11
N LEU A 83 -7.78 -20.04 0.04
CA LEU A 83 -7.31 -19.29 1.21
C LEU A 83 -8.03 -17.94 1.35
N TYR A 84 -8.25 -17.24 0.23
CA TYR A 84 -9.05 -16.01 0.22
C TYR A 84 -10.52 -16.28 0.63
N GLY A 85 -11.12 -17.36 0.13
CA GLY A 85 -12.45 -17.81 0.54
C GLY A 85 -12.54 -18.09 2.04
N CYS A 86 -11.57 -18.83 2.60
CA CYS A 86 -11.49 -19.07 4.04
C CYS A 86 -11.44 -17.76 4.84
N LEU A 87 -10.64 -16.79 4.38
CA LEU A 87 -10.58 -15.47 5.00
C LEU A 87 -11.90 -14.70 4.90
N ARG A 88 -12.58 -14.77 3.75
CA ARG A 88 -13.85 -14.06 3.48
C ARG A 88 -15.01 -14.64 4.29
N PHE A 89 -15.11 -15.96 4.39
CA PHE A 89 -16.19 -16.66 5.10
C PHE A 89 -15.87 -16.95 6.57
N GLY A 90 -14.69 -16.55 7.06
CA GLY A 90 -14.30 -16.76 8.45
C GLY A 90 -13.99 -18.22 8.80
N TRP A 91 -13.66 -19.06 7.81
CA TRP A 91 -13.23 -20.45 8.02
C TRP A 91 -11.77 -20.47 8.50
N LEU A 92 -11.59 -20.10 9.76
CA LEU A 92 -10.29 -20.11 10.44
C LEU A 92 -10.01 -21.51 11.01
N PRO A 93 -8.73 -21.91 11.13
CA PRO A 93 -8.37 -23.14 11.82
C PRO A 93 -8.86 -23.10 13.29
N PRO A 94 -9.13 -24.28 13.89
CA PRO A 94 -9.55 -24.37 15.29
C PRO A 94 -8.58 -23.68 16.23
N GLU A 95 -9.11 -23.00 17.26
CA GLU A 95 -8.31 -22.26 18.26
C GLU A 95 -7.29 -23.15 18.99
N ASP A 96 -7.59 -24.45 19.11
CA ASP A 96 -6.70 -25.44 19.73
C ASP A 96 -5.37 -25.63 18.97
N LEU A 97 -5.33 -25.31 17.67
CA LEU A 97 -4.17 -25.52 16.80
C LEU A 97 -3.42 -24.22 16.51
N PHE A 98 -4.12 -23.08 16.42
CA PHE A 98 -3.53 -21.81 16.05
C PHE A 98 -4.25 -20.64 16.72
N ASP A 99 -3.48 -19.61 17.07
CA ASP A 99 -4.00 -18.31 17.43
C ASP A 99 -4.80 -17.71 16.24
N PRO A 100 -6.11 -17.44 16.39
CA PRO A 100 -6.98 -17.01 15.32
C PRO A 100 -6.56 -15.66 14.71
N GLU A 101 -5.97 -14.75 15.49
CA GLU A 101 -5.50 -13.45 14.98
C GLU A 101 -4.28 -13.61 14.08
N ARG A 102 -3.34 -14.47 14.49
CA ARG A 102 -2.16 -14.80 13.68
C ARG A 102 -2.56 -15.54 12.43
N ALA A 103 -3.47 -16.52 12.52
CA ALA A 103 -3.98 -17.25 11.37
C ALA A 103 -4.61 -16.29 10.35
N ARG A 104 -5.46 -15.37 10.80
CA ARG A 104 -6.10 -14.36 9.94
C ARG A 104 -5.07 -13.47 9.25
N THR A 105 -4.03 -13.05 9.97
CA THR A 105 -2.94 -12.23 9.43
C THR A 105 -2.16 -12.98 8.36
N VAL A 106 -1.79 -14.24 8.62
CA VAL A 106 -1.09 -15.09 7.65
C VAL A 106 -1.96 -15.32 6.41
N LEU A 107 -3.24 -15.64 6.58
CA LEU A 107 -4.16 -15.80 5.44
C LEU A 107 -4.26 -14.52 4.61
N ARG A 108 -4.40 -13.36 5.25
CA ARG A 108 -4.49 -12.05 4.59
C ARG A 108 -3.25 -11.70 3.76
N VAL A 109 -2.07 -12.11 4.20
CA VAL A 109 -0.81 -11.80 3.49
C VAL A 109 -0.46 -12.86 2.45
N SER A 110 -0.77 -14.13 2.69
CA SER A 110 -0.27 -15.26 1.86
C SER A 110 -1.05 -15.48 0.57
N PHE A 111 -2.35 -15.20 0.53
CA PHE A 111 -3.15 -15.56 -0.64
C PHE A 111 -2.73 -14.82 -1.92
N VAL A 112 -2.38 -13.52 -1.84
CA VAL A 112 -1.97 -12.73 -3.01
C VAL A 112 -0.65 -13.25 -3.62
N PRO A 113 0.45 -13.43 -2.86
CA PRO A 113 1.66 -14.05 -3.38
C PRO A 113 1.44 -15.44 -3.98
N ILE A 114 0.58 -16.27 -3.38
CA ILE A 114 0.27 -17.62 -3.89
C ILE A 114 -0.45 -17.54 -5.25
N ILE A 115 -1.44 -16.66 -5.37
CA ILE A 115 -2.13 -16.40 -6.64
C ILE A 115 -1.14 -15.92 -7.69
N LEU A 116 -0.27 -14.95 -7.38
CA LEU A 116 0.72 -14.44 -8.32
C LEU A 116 1.73 -15.52 -8.76
N TRP A 117 2.17 -16.35 -7.81
CA TRP A 117 3.10 -17.46 -8.05
C TRP A 117 2.53 -18.55 -8.97
N GLY A 118 1.21 -18.78 -8.90
CA GLY A 118 0.51 -19.67 -9.83
C GLY A 118 0.21 -18.99 -11.16
N LEU A 119 -0.42 -17.82 -11.13
CA LEU A 119 -0.99 -17.17 -12.31
C LEU A 119 0.08 -16.74 -13.31
N TRP A 120 1.16 -16.13 -12.83
CA TRP A 120 2.16 -15.54 -13.71
C TRP A 120 2.89 -16.59 -14.57
N PRO A 121 3.41 -17.71 -14.00
CA PRO A 121 3.97 -18.78 -14.82
C PRO A 121 2.94 -19.49 -15.70
N ALA A 122 1.69 -19.68 -15.23
CA ALA A 122 0.64 -20.29 -16.04
C ALA A 122 0.43 -19.49 -17.34
N LEU A 123 0.30 -18.17 -17.24
CA LEU A 123 0.09 -17.29 -18.39
C LEU A 123 1.24 -17.34 -19.41
N LEU A 124 2.50 -17.27 -18.95
CA LEU A 124 3.64 -17.33 -19.86
C LEU A 124 3.79 -18.70 -20.50
N GLN A 125 3.49 -19.78 -19.77
CA GLN A 125 3.51 -21.13 -20.33
C GLN A 125 2.38 -21.36 -21.34
N GLU A 126 1.18 -20.83 -21.11
CA GLU A 126 0.08 -20.87 -22.07
C GLU A 126 0.43 -20.09 -23.34
N ARG A 127 1.05 -18.92 -23.19
CA ARG A 127 1.53 -18.13 -24.34
C ARG A 127 2.63 -18.86 -25.11
N ALA A 128 3.55 -19.53 -24.41
CA ALA A 128 4.57 -20.37 -25.03
C ALA A 128 3.94 -21.57 -25.77
N ALA A 129 2.96 -22.26 -25.16
CA ALA A 129 2.23 -23.35 -25.79
C ALA A 129 1.45 -22.88 -27.03
N ALA A 130 0.82 -21.71 -26.98
CA ALA A 130 0.12 -21.11 -28.11
C ALA A 130 1.07 -20.83 -29.29
N SER A 131 2.29 -20.37 -29.00
CA SER A 131 3.32 -20.14 -30.03
C SER A 131 3.84 -21.42 -30.70
N MET A 132 3.42 -22.60 -30.20
CA MET A 132 3.80 -23.92 -30.70
C MET A 132 2.62 -24.66 -31.35
N ALA A 133 1.48 -24.00 -31.51
CA ALA A 133 0.24 -24.55 -32.06
C ALA A 133 0.41 -25.27 -33.41
N GLY A 134 1.27 -24.74 -34.27
CA GLY A 134 1.54 -25.26 -35.62
C GLY A 134 2.79 -26.12 -35.74
N ALA A 135 3.49 -26.39 -34.64
CA ALA A 135 4.70 -27.21 -34.67
C ALA A 135 4.36 -28.71 -34.70
N ALA A 136 5.13 -29.49 -35.46
CA ALA A 136 4.95 -30.94 -35.56
C ALA A 136 5.15 -31.66 -34.20
N LEU A 137 6.04 -31.12 -33.35
CA LEU A 137 6.32 -31.63 -32.02
C LEU A 137 6.35 -30.49 -31.00
N ALA A 138 5.75 -30.73 -29.84
CA ALA A 138 5.78 -29.77 -28.75
C ALA A 138 7.07 -29.93 -27.92
N GLU A 139 7.94 -28.94 -28.02
CA GLU A 139 9.21 -28.82 -27.30
C GLU A 139 9.05 -28.48 -25.80
N SER A 140 9.35 -29.45 -24.93
CA SER A 140 9.23 -29.27 -23.48
C SER A 140 10.17 -28.22 -22.87
N TRP A 141 11.30 -27.93 -23.52
CA TRP A 141 12.25 -26.93 -23.03
C TRP A 141 11.69 -25.51 -23.09
N ARG A 142 10.86 -25.18 -24.10
CA ARG A 142 10.22 -23.86 -24.23
C ARG A 142 9.27 -23.58 -23.08
N LEU A 143 8.48 -24.58 -22.66
CA LEU A 143 7.59 -24.47 -21.50
C LEU A 143 8.37 -24.31 -20.19
N ARG A 144 9.50 -25.02 -20.04
CA ARG A 144 10.38 -24.88 -18.86
C ARG A 144 11.07 -23.51 -18.83
N LEU A 145 11.49 -22.99 -19.99
CA LEU A 145 12.09 -21.67 -20.09
C LEU A 145 11.09 -20.56 -19.79
N ALA A 146 9.86 -20.66 -20.30
CA ALA A 146 8.76 -19.76 -19.96
C ALA A 146 8.45 -19.77 -18.45
N GLN A 147 8.44 -20.96 -17.83
CA GLN A 147 8.25 -21.08 -16.38
C GLN A 147 9.38 -20.43 -15.57
N ARG A 148 10.65 -20.69 -15.93
CA ARG A 148 11.81 -20.13 -15.23
C ARG A 148 11.85 -18.62 -15.37
N SER A 149 11.68 -18.08 -16.58
CA SER A 149 11.62 -16.64 -16.82
C SER A 149 10.49 -15.99 -16.06
N ALA A 150 9.27 -16.56 -16.08
CA ALA A 150 8.14 -16.07 -15.28
C ALA A 150 8.50 -15.92 -13.80
N ARG A 151 9.06 -16.97 -13.20
CA ARG A 151 9.43 -16.97 -11.78
C ARG A 151 10.53 -15.96 -11.47
N ILE A 152 11.56 -15.85 -12.32
CA ILE A 152 12.64 -14.88 -12.15
C ILE A 152 12.08 -13.45 -12.22
N THR A 153 11.24 -13.14 -13.21
CA THR A 153 10.61 -11.82 -13.34
C THR A 153 9.73 -11.50 -12.14
N LEU A 154 8.90 -12.45 -11.69
CA LEU A 154 8.03 -12.26 -10.52
C LEU A 154 8.84 -12.02 -9.25
N LEU A 155 9.87 -12.84 -8.98
CA LEU A 155 10.75 -12.64 -7.83
C LEU A 155 11.51 -11.32 -7.92
N GLY A 156 12.01 -10.95 -9.09
CA GLY A 156 12.65 -9.65 -9.30
C GLY A 156 11.73 -8.48 -8.97
N LEU A 157 10.48 -8.52 -9.42
CA LEU A 157 9.49 -7.49 -9.14
C LEU A 157 9.12 -7.43 -7.65
N LEU A 158 8.89 -8.59 -7.02
CA LEU A 158 8.58 -8.67 -5.58
C LEU A 158 9.75 -8.19 -4.71
N SER A 159 10.98 -8.57 -5.06
CA SER A 159 12.18 -8.09 -4.39
C SER A 159 12.34 -6.59 -4.53
N PHE A 160 12.13 -6.05 -5.73
CA PHE A 160 12.18 -4.61 -5.97
C PHE A 160 11.12 -3.85 -5.13
N ALA A 161 9.87 -4.32 -5.13
CA ALA A 161 8.81 -3.76 -4.31
C ALA A 161 9.14 -3.86 -2.80
N GLY A 162 9.69 -4.99 -2.36
CA GLY A 162 10.11 -5.20 -0.97
C GLY A 162 11.24 -4.26 -0.55
N VAL A 163 12.26 -4.07 -1.40
CA VAL A 163 13.36 -3.12 -1.15
C VAL A 163 12.83 -1.68 -1.12
N ASN A 164 11.93 -1.31 -2.04
CA ASN A 164 11.32 0.01 -2.05
C ASN A 164 10.48 0.28 -0.79
N TYR A 165 9.70 -0.71 -0.36
CA TYR A 165 8.95 -0.64 0.89
C TYR A 165 9.88 -0.50 2.10
N ALA A 166 10.91 -1.34 2.19
CA ALA A 166 11.90 -1.28 3.26
C ALA A 166 12.62 0.07 3.28
N ALA A 167 13.01 0.59 2.11
CA ALA A 167 13.61 1.91 1.98
C ALA A 167 12.68 3.00 2.53
N ASN A 168 11.39 3.01 2.15
CA ASN A 168 10.43 4.01 2.66
C ASN A 168 10.16 3.89 4.17
N VAL A 169 10.08 2.68 4.71
CA VAL A 169 9.85 2.48 6.16
C VAL A 169 11.09 2.84 6.98
N TRP A 170 12.29 2.63 6.42
CA TRP A 170 13.56 2.93 7.07
C TRP A 170 14.13 4.29 6.71
N ASP A 171 13.48 5.07 5.84
CA ASP A 171 13.85 6.45 5.51
C ASP A 171 13.55 7.37 6.69
N ARG A 172 14.31 7.19 7.78
CA ARG A 172 14.44 8.17 8.84
C ARG A 172 15.47 9.19 8.38
N LYS A 173 14.99 10.35 7.91
CA LYS A 173 15.80 11.57 7.79
C LYS A 173 16.27 12.00 9.18
N VAL A 174 17.36 11.44 9.67
CA VAL A 174 18.03 11.93 10.87
C VAL A 174 18.99 13.02 10.44
N ASP A 175 18.53 14.27 10.44
CA ASP A 175 19.36 15.43 10.13
C ASP A 175 20.28 15.76 11.32
N LEU A 176 21.40 15.03 11.41
CA LEU A 176 22.35 15.07 12.54
C LEU A 176 23.09 16.40 12.70
N SER A 177 22.95 17.33 11.75
CA SER A 177 23.78 18.54 11.66
C SER A 177 23.03 19.85 11.91
N TYR A 178 21.70 19.88 11.89
CA TYR A 178 20.99 21.18 11.74
C TYR A 178 20.38 21.76 13.02
N PHE A 179 19.99 20.95 14.00
CA PHE A 179 19.46 21.44 15.29
C PHE A 179 20.30 20.91 16.45
N LYS A 180 21.45 21.54 16.67
CA LYS A 180 22.12 21.49 17.96
C LYS A 180 21.22 22.21 18.96
N THR A 181 20.24 21.48 19.51
CA THR A 181 19.47 21.81 20.72
C THR A 181 19.04 23.28 20.81
N THR A 182 18.00 23.67 20.05
CA THR A 182 17.14 24.80 20.44
C THR A 182 16.36 24.36 21.68
N VAL A 183 17.01 24.43 22.82
CA VAL A 183 16.38 24.29 24.13
C VAL A 183 16.09 25.72 24.57
N ALA A 184 14.85 26.01 24.99
CA ALA A 184 14.50 27.33 25.51
C ALA A 184 15.47 27.74 26.61
N SER A 185 15.90 28.99 26.60
CA SER A 185 16.81 29.53 27.60
C SER A 185 16.17 29.50 28.99
N GLU A 186 17.00 29.53 30.02
CA GLU A 186 16.52 29.57 31.41
C GLU A 186 15.64 30.81 31.66
N SER A 187 15.98 31.95 31.06
CA SER A 187 15.16 33.17 31.07
C SER A 187 13.76 32.94 30.52
N THR A 188 13.61 32.29 29.37
CA THR A 188 12.30 32.02 28.75
C THR A 188 11.47 31.10 29.64
N ARG A 189 12.09 30.10 30.25
CA ARG A 189 11.41 29.19 31.19
C ARG A 189 10.93 29.91 32.45
N ASP A 190 11.71 30.83 33.00
CA ASP A 190 11.34 31.58 34.19
C ASP A 190 10.24 32.60 33.92
N ILE A 191 10.21 33.20 32.73
CA ILE A 191 9.08 34.03 32.28
C ILE A 191 7.80 33.19 32.23
N LEU A 192 7.86 31.99 31.63
CA LEU A 192 6.69 31.13 31.49
C LEU A 192 6.18 30.61 32.84
N ARG A 193 7.07 30.24 33.77
CA ARG A 193 6.71 29.83 35.14
C ARG A 193 5.96 30.93 35.90
N ASN A 194 6.30 32.19 35.64
CA ASN A 194 5.73 33.35 36.33
C ASN A 194 4.65 34.09 35.52
N LEU A 195 4.06 33.43 34.52
CA LEU A 195 3.00 34.01 33.68
C LEU A 195 1.82 34.50 34.53
N SER A 196 1.56 35.81 34.47
CA SER A 196 0.44 36.46 35.17
C SER A 196 -0.89 36.32 34.43
N THR A 197 -0.84 36.04 33.12
CA THR A 197 -2.01 36.06 32.21
C THR A 197 -1.99 34.83 31.31
N GLU A 198 -3.16 34.46 30.76
CA GLU A 198 -3.27 33.33 29.83
C GLU A 198 -2.69 33.70 28.47
N VAL A 199 -1.83 32.82 27.94
CA VAL A 199 -1.18 32.98 26.64
C VAL A 199 -1.55 31.79 25.76
N GLN A 200 -2.12 32.10 24.59
CA GLN A 200 -2.47 31.10 23.58
C GLN A 200 -1.50 31.19 22.39
N LEU A 201 -0.78 30.10 22.13
CA LEU A 201 0.10 29.92 20.98
C LEU A 201 -0.64 29.10 19.93
N THR A 202 -0.88 29.67 18.75
CA THR A 202 -1.51 29.00 17.62
C THR A 202 -0.55 28.88 16.45
N LEU A 203 -0.24 27.65 16.05
CA LEU A 203 0.61 27.32 14.91
C LEU A 203 -0.26 27.08 13.68
N PHE A 204 -0.07 27.88 12.63
CA PHE A 204 -0.76 27.75 11.35
C PHE A 204 0.08 26.98 10.34
N PHE A 205 -0.10 25.66 10.28
CA PHE A 205 0.65 24.77 9.38
C PHE A 205 -0.21 23.60 8.91
N PRO A 206 0.01 23.08 7.68
CA PRO A 206 -0.63 21.86 7.23
C PRO A 206 -0.11 20.65 8.01
N PRO A 207 -0.91 19.57 8.13
CA PRO A 207 -0.46 18.32 8.75
C PRO A 207 0.76 17.77 8.00
N SER A 208 1.73 17.22 8.75
CA SER A 208 2.98 16.64 8.22
C SER A 208 3.97 17.64 7.58
N ASN A 209 4.01 18.89 8.06
CA ASN A 209 5.02 19.86 7.67
C ASN A 209 6.32 19.73 8.50
N GLU A 210 7.48 19.79 7.83
CA GLU A 210 8.80 19.65 8.50
C GLU A 210 9.12 20.81 9.47
N VAL A 211 8.68 22.04 9.18
CA VAL A 211 8.87 23.21 10.06
C VAL A 211 7.98 23.10 11.30
N LEU A 212 6.74 22.65 11.13
CA LEU A 212 5.82 22.40 12.25
C LEU A 212 6.42 21.44 13.27
N GLU A 213 7.00 20.33 12.82
CA GLU A 213 7.63 19.34 13.69
C GLU A 213 8.75 19.96 14.55
N GLN A 214 9.58 20.83 13.96
CA GLN A 214 10.67 21.50 14.68
C GLN A 214 10.15 22.51 15.70
N VAL A 215 9.17 23.33 15.32
CA VAL A 215 8.60 24.35 16.22
C VAL A 215 7.83 23.69 17.36
N GLN A 216 7.10 22.62 17.07
CA GLN A 216 6.39 21.85 18.08
C GLN A 216 7.37 21.15 19.03
N SER A 217 8.50 20.62 18.54
CA SER A 217 9.57 20.07 19.38
C SER A 217 10.14 21.12 20.37
N TYR A 218 10.24 22.38 19.95
CA TYR A 218 10.66 23.50 20.80
C TYR A 218 9.60 23.92 21.83
N LEU A 219 8.33 24.07 21.42
CA LEU A 219 7.25 24.61 22.28
C LEU A 219 6.61 23.57 23.20
N SER A 220 6.55 22.30 22.80
CA SER A 220 5.87 21.25 23.58
C SER A 220 6.45 21.06 24.99
N PRO A 221 7.78 21.11 25.20
CA PRO A 221 8.37 21.05 26.54
C PRO A 221 8.05 22.27 27.42
N LEU A 222 7.56 23.37 26.84
CA LEU A 222 7.23 24.60 27.56
C LEU A 222 5.81 24.62 28.11
N VAL A 223 4.88 23.91 27.46
CA VAL A 223 3.47 23.81 27.89
C VAL A 223 3.34 23.30 29.34
N PRO A 224 4.07 22.25 29.80
CA PRO A 224 3.99 21.79 31.18
C PRO A 224 4.51 22.78 32.22
N LEU A 225 5.28 23.81 31.82
CA LEU A 225 5.87 24.78 32.76
C LEU A 225 4.84 25.76 33.32
N SER A 226 3.68 25.90 32.67
CA SER A 226 2.63 26.83 33.11
C SER A 226 1.26 26.36 32.66
N ALA A 227 0.32 26.26 33.61
CA ALA A 227 -1.08 25.95 33.31
C ALA A 227 -1.78 27.06 32.49
N ARG A 228 -1.15 28.23 32.36
CA ARG A 228 -1.65 29.40 31.64
C ARG A 228 -1.17 29.46 30.19
N LEU A 229 -0.33 28.52 29.74
CA LEU A 229 0.15 28.42 28.38
C LEU A 229 -0.65 27.34 27.62
N ARG A 230 -1.25 27.69 26.49
CA ARG A 230 -1.95 26.74 25.61
C ARG A 230 -1.32 26.72 24.23
N LEU A 231 -1.10 25.53 23.69
CA LEU A 231 -0.58 25.33 22.33
C LEU A 231 -1.65 24.66 21.47
N SER A 232 -2.01 25.29 20.35
CA SER A 232 -2.92 24.75 19.33
C SER A 232 -2.25 24.72 17.95
N VAL A 233 -2.51 23.67 17.19
CA VAL A 233 -2.03 23.51 15.81
C VAL A 233 -3.25 23.40 14.90
N THR A 234 -3.32 24.28 13.91
CA THR A 234 -4.47 24.39 13.00
C THR A 234 -3.96 24.67 11.59
N ASP A 235 -4.66 24.15 10.57
CA ASP A 235 -4.43 24.58 9.19
C ASP A 235 -5.27 25.82 8.90
N GLN A 236 -4.67 26.85 8.30
CA GLN A 236 -5.38 28.06 7.88
C GLN A 236 -6.58 27.77 6.97
N ALA A 237 -6.53 26.69 6.18
CA ALA A 237 -7.63 26.28 5.33
C ALA A 237 -8.80 25.62 6.11
N LEU A 238 -8.52 25.04 7.29
CA LEU A 238 -9.52 24.36 8.10
C LEU A 238 -10.26 25.32 9.04
N GLU A 239 -9.61 26.37 9.54
CA GLU A 239 -10.23 27.39 10.41
C GLU A 239 -10.00 28.83 9.89
N PRO A 240 -10.70 29.24 8.82
CA PRO A 240 -10.51 30.54 8.20
C PRO A 240 -10.93 31.71 9.11
N ASP A 241 -11.89 31.50 10.03
CA ASP A 241 -12.36 32.54 10.93
C ASP A 241 -11.34 32.88 12.02
N LEU A 242 -10.64 31.86 12.55
CA LEU A 242 -9.53 32.06 13.48
C LEU A 242 -8.36 32.78 12.80
N ALA A 243 -8.03 32.36 11.57
CA ALA A 243 -6.97 33.00 10.78
C ALA A 243 -7.28 34.48 10.50
N ARG A 244 -8.54 34.84 10.19
CA ARG A 244 -8.96 36.25 10.01
C ARG A 244 -8.86 37.04 11.31
N ARG A 245 -9.31 36.49 12.43
CA ARG A 245 -9.24 37.14 13.76
C ARG A 245 -7.79 37.48 14.13
N LEU A 246 -6.89 36.52 13.91
CA LEU A 246 -5.47 36.65 14.19
C LEU A 246 -4.68 37.30 13.05
N ARG A 247 -5.35 37.76 11.97
CA ARG A 247 -4.73 38.43 10.80
C ARG A 247 -3.66 37.59 10.08
N VAL A 248 -3.78 36.27 10.11
CA VAL A 248 -2.90 35.31 9.44
C VAL A 248 -3.25 35.22 7.96
N ARG A 249 -2.26 35.42 7.08
CA ARG A 249 -2.44 35.48 5.62
C ARG A 249 -2.20 34.14 4.90
N GLY A 250 -1.68 33.14 5.59
CA GLY A 250 -1.33 31.83 5.02
C GLY A 250 -0.76 30.89 6.09
N ASN A 251 -0.38 29.67 5.69
CA ASN A 251 0.38 28.77 6.55
C ASN A 251 1.85 29.24 6.70
N GLY A 252 2.52 28.84 7.78
CA GLY A 252 3.87 29.29 8.13
C GLY A 252 3.94 30.38 9.19
N TYR A 253 2.93 30.50 10.06
CA TYR A 253 2.87 31.52 11.11
C TYR A 253 2.68 30.92 12.50
N LEU A 254 3.29 31.54 13.49
CA LEU A 254 3.02 31.37 14.92
C LEU A 254 2.28 32.63 15.39
N ALA A 255 1.05 32.47 15.83
CA ALA A 255 0.26 33.53 16.46
C ALA A 255 0.30 33.39 17.98
N MET A 256 0.54 34.48 18.68
CA MET A 256 0.62 34.54 20.13
C MET A 256 -0.45 35.51 20.62
N GLU A 257 -1.41 35.03 21.41
CA GLU A 257 -2.52 35.83 21.93
C GLU A 257 -2.42 35.94 23.46
N ALA A 258 -2.35 37.16 23.98
CA ALA A 258 -2.30 37.45 25.41
C ALA A 258 -3.04 38.76 25.72
N ASN A 259 -3.94 38.77 26.71
CA ASN A 259 -4.68 39.96 27.15
C ASN A 259 -5.40 40.73 26.03
N GLY A 260 -5.92 40.04 25.01
CA GLY A 260 -6.59 40.67 23.86
C GLY A 260 -5.65 41.30 22.84
N HIS A 261 -4.33 41.16 23.02
CA HIS A 261 -3.31 41.51 22.03
C HIS A 261 -2.85 40.24 21.32
N SER A 262 -2.74 40.32 19.99
CA SER A 262 -2.22 39.24 19.14
C SER A 262 -0.93 39.69 18.45
N GLU A 263 0.13 38.91 18.62
CA GLU A 263 1.39 39.07 17.90
C GLU A 263 1.59 37.91 16.91
N LEU A 264 2.20 38.21 15.76
CA LEU A 264 2.40 37.25 14.69
C LEU A 264 3.89 37.13 14.38
N LEU A 265 4.40 35.91 14.50
CA LEU A 265 5.73 35.55 14.03
C LEU A 265 5.62 34.74 12.74
N ARG A 266 6.29 35.20 11.68
CA ARG A 266 6.37 34.48 10.41
C ARG A 266 7.55 33.52 10.44
N LEU A 267 7.26 32.23 10.27
CA LEU A 267 8.25 31.15 10.28
C LEU A 267 8.52 30.59 8.88
N ASP A 268 7.60 30.82 7.93
CA ASP A 268 7.56 30.21 6.60
C ASP A 268 7.34 28.67 6.65
N PRO A 269 6.56 28.10 5.71
CA PRO A 269 6.26 26.66 5.71
C PRO A 269 7.37 25.80 5.06
N ASP A 270 8.35 26.45 4.43
CA ASP A 270 9.48 25.81 3.76
C ASP A 270 10.68 25.81 4.71
N LEU A 271 11.23 24.62 4.99
CA LEU A 271 12.33 24.45 5.93
C LEU A 271 13.57 25.26 5.54
N GLU A 272 13.91 25.34 4.26
CA GLU A 272 15.11 26.07 3.84
C GLU A 272 15.01 27.56 4.14
N ARG A 273 13.80 28.11 3.99
CA ARG A 273 13.50 29.52 4.27
C ARG A 273 13.28 29.81 5.76
N ALA A 274 12.76 28.83 6.49
CA ALA A 274 12.49 28.93 7.93
C ALA A 274 13.77 28.85 8.79
N ARG A 275 14.83 28.19 8.28
CA ARG A 275 16.12 27.98 8.97
C ARG A 275 16.67 29.19 9.77
N PRO A 276 16.82 30.40 9.19
CA PRO A 276 17.33 31.54 9.94
C PRO A 276 16.43 31.92 11.12
N THR A 277 15.11 31.92 10.93
CA THR A 277 14.13 32.27 11.97
C THR A 277 14.09 31.21 13.06
N LEU A 278 14.13 29.91 12.71
CA LEU A 278 14.13 28.80 13.67
C LEU A 278 15.39 28.82 14.57
N ARG A 279 16.53 29.29 14.06
CA ARG A 279 17.75 29.46 14.87
C ARG A 279 17.65 30.57 15.92
N SER A 280 16.83 31.59 15.68
CA SER A 280 16.62 32.70 16.62
C SER A 280 15.25 32.64 17.31
N LEU A 281 14.57 31.50 17.28
CA LEU A 281 13.20 31.36 17.79
C LEU A 281 13.08 31.76 19.26
N ASP A 282 14.01 31.33 20.12
CA ASP A 282 14.03 31.70 21.55
C ASP A 282 14.22 33.20 21.82
N LYS A 283 14.74 33.96 20.85
CA LYS A 283 14.87 35.42 20.99
C LYS A 283 13.60 36.18 20.57
N GLN A 284 12.71 35.52 19.83
CA GLN A 284 11.54 36.14 19.20
C GLN A 284 10.23 35.75 19.90
N VAL A 285 10.25 34.67 20.68
CA VAL A 285 9.13 34.17 21.50
C VAL A 285 9.36 34.62 22.94
#